data_AF-A0A7X8KDB4-F1
#
_entry.id   AF-A0A7X8KDB4-F1
#
_cell.length_a   1.000
_cell.length_b   1.000
_cell.length_c   1.000
_cell.angle_alpha   90.00
_cell.angle_beta   90.00
_cell.angle_gamma   90.00
#
_symmetry.space_group_name_H-M   'P 1'
#
loop_
_entity.id
_entity.type
_entity.pdbx_description
1 polymer ?
#
loop_
_entity_poly.entity_id
_entity_poly.type
_entity_poly.pdbx_seq_one_letter_code
_entity_poly.pdbx_strand_id
1 'polypeptide(L)' 'MAKLAGIKIEKIVKGKPAVVRIDLRKHLEFIPLLEEKGIFKKESPYDPKFVAKIKKGKQDIKNGKGVAIKLED' A
#
# COMPACT_ATOMS: atom_id res chain seq x y z
N MET A 1 10.13 22.98 -19.70
CA MET A 1 9.96 21.86 -18.75
C MET A 1 10.71 22.28 -17.48
N ALA A 2 10.02 22.43 -16.34
CA ALA A 2 10.65 22.88 -15.09
C ALA A 2 10.61 21.76 -14.04
N LYS A 3 11.71 21.57 -13.32
CA LYS A 3 11.86 20.54 -12.27
C LYS A 3 12.37 21.22 -11.01
N LEU A 4 11.63 21.12 -9.91
CA LEU A 4 12.01 21.67 -8.62
C LEU A 4 11.74 20.61 -7.55
N ALA A 5 12.78 20.21 -6.79
CA ALA A 5 12.65 19.34 -5.61
C ALA A 5 11.72 18.11 -5.74
N GLY A 6 11.77 17.36 -6.86
CA GLY A 6 10.94 16.17 -7.05
C GLY A 6 9.53 16.43 -7.61
N ILE A 7 9.21 17.69 -7.91
CA ILE A 7 8.01 18.11 -8.63
C ILE A 7 8.38 18.41 -10.08
N LYS A 8 7.71 17.76 -11.03
CA LYS A 8 7.90 17.98 -12.48
C LYS A 8 6.62 18.56 -13.06
N ILE A 9 6.73 19.75 -13.65
CA ILE A 9 5.60 20.44 -14.28
C ILE A 9 5.71 20.26 -15.80
N GLU A 10 4.73 19.57 -16.37
CA GLU A 10 4.60 19.37 -17.81
C GLU A 10 3.50 20.29 -18.34
N LYS A 11 3.89 21.31 -19.13
CA LYS A 11 2.93 22.16 -19.85
C LYS A 11 2.42 21.37 -21.04
N ILE A 12 1.14 20.97 -21.02
CA ILE A 12 0.47 20.43 -22.21
C ILE A 12 0.06 21.62 -23.07
N VAL A 13 0.52 21.66 -24.31
CA VAL A 13 0.28 22.79 -25.22
C VAL A 13 -1.21 22.86 -25.58
N LYS A 14 -1.77 24.08 -25.49
CA LYS A 14 -3.14 24.54 -25.80
C LYS A 14 -4.28 23.93 -24.97
N GLY A 15 -4.67 24.66 -23.92
CA GLY A 15 -6.01 24.60 -23.30
C GLY A 15 -6.26 23.51 -22.26
N LYS A 16 -5.27 22.68 -21.94
CA LYS A 16 -5.39 21.60 -20.93
C LYS A 16 -4.51 21.89 -19.71
N PRO A 17 -4.93 21.46 -18.50
CA PRO A 17 -4.21 21.73 -17.27
C PRO A 17 -2.77 21.18 -17.32
N ALA A 18 -1.84 21.93 -16.75
CA ALA A 18 -0.46 21.48 -16.58
C ALA A 18 -0.45 20.26 -15.65
N VAL A 19 0.13 19.15 -16.10
CA VAL A 19 0.25 17.95 -15.28
C VAL A 19 1.45 18.12 -14.37
N VAL A 20 1.21 17.97 -13.06
CA VAL A 20 2.24 18.05 -12.02
C VAL A 20 2.50 16.63 -11.53
N ARG A 21 3.73 16.13 -11.73
CA ARG A 21 4.18 14.87 -11.15
C ARG A 21 4.91 15.16 -9.84
N ILE A 22 4.51 14.52 -8.75
CA ILE A 22 5.09 14.72 -7.42
C ILE A 22 5.67 13.39 -6.93
N ASP A 23 6.92 13.39 -6.50
CA ASP A 23 7.54 12.25 -5.83
C ASP A 23 7.12 12.20 -4.35
N LEU A 24 6.22 11.29 -4.00
CA LEU A 24 5.66 11.15 -2.66
C LEU A 24 6.71 10.75 -1.61
N ARG A 25 7.86 10.17 -2.01
CA ARG A 25 8.95 9.85 -1.05
C ARG A 25 9.63 11.10 -0.51
N LYS A 26 9.59 12.19 -1.27
CA LYS A 26 10.21 13.48 -0.89
C LYS A 26 9.21 14.45 -0.25
N HIS A 27 7.93 14.22 -0.49
CA HIS A 27 6.84 15.06 -0.01
C HIS A 27 5.77 14.22 0.69
N LEU A 28 6.18 13.58 1.80
CA LEU A 28 5.31 12.74 2.64
C LEU A 28 4.13 13.53 3.22
N GLU A 29 4.28 14.86 3.34
CA GLU A 29 3.27 15.80 3.85
C GLU A 29 1.98 15.80 3.03
N PHE A 30 2.02 15.40 1.76
CA PHE A 30 0.82 15.30 0.93
C PHE A 30 0.05 13.99 1.10
N ILE A 31 0.63 12.97 1.75
CA ILE A 31 -0.03 11.67 1.93
C ILE A 31 -1.37 11.80 2.66
N PRO A 32 -1.49 12.51 3.81
CA PRO A 32 -2.77 12.67 4.50
C PRO A 32 -3.83 13.35 3.61
N LEU A 33 -3.42 14.36 2.84
CA LEU A 33 -4.30 15.08 1.92
C LEU A 33 -4.79 14.20 0.76
N LEU A 34 -3.94 13.28 0.28
CA LEU A 34 -4.29 12.33 -0.77
C LEU A 34 -5.20 11.19 -0.25
N GLU A 35 -5.03 10.79 1.00
CA GLU A 35 -5.92 9.85 1.70
C GLU A 35 -7.31 10.47 1.91
N GLU A 36 -7.37 11.72 2.38
CA GLU A 36 -8.63 12.46 2.59
C GLU A 36 -9.42 12.62 1.29
N LYS A 37 -8.74 12.90 0.18
CA LYS A 37 -9.36 13.00 -1.15
C LYS A 37 -9.69 11.66 -1.80
N GLY A 38 -9.38 10.54 -1.14
CA GLY A 38 -9.67 9.19 -1.65
C GLY A 38 -8.85 8.80 -2.88
N ILE A 39 -7.79 9.54 -3.20
CA ILE A 39 -6.87 9.24 -4.31
C ILE A 39 -5.91 8.11 -3.90
N PHE A 40 -5.58 8.05 -2.61
CA PHE A 40 -4.77 7.01 -2.01
C PHE A 40 -5.60 6.27 -0.98
N LYS A 41 -5.73 4.94 -1.12
CA LYS A 41 -6.38 4.10 -0.11
C LYS A 41 -5.30 3.27 0.53
N LYS A 42 -5.02 3.53 1.81
CA LYS A 42 -4.16 2.66 2.61
C LYS A 42 -4.88 1.31 2.71
N GLU A 43 -4.42 0.32 1.96
CA GLU A 43 -4.90 -1.05 2.15
C GLU A 43 -4.62 -1.42 3.61
N SER A 44 -5.68 -1.79 4.33
CA SER A 44 -5.51 -2.22 5.72
C SER A 44 -4.63 -3.47 5.71
N PRO A 45 -3.59 -3.55 6.57
CA PRO A 45 -2.82 -4.79 6.72
C PRO A 45 -3.69 -5.93 7.30
N TYR A 46 -4.91 -5.63 7.74
CA TYR A 46 -5.87 -6.58 8.23
C TYR A 46 -6.67 -7.23 7.08
N ASP A 47 -6.21 -8.40 6.64
CA ASP A 47 -6.99 -9.25 5.74
C ASP A 47 -7.82 -10.27 6.55
N PRO A 48 -9.17 -10.18 6.55
CA PRO A 48 -10.02 -11.05 7.36
C PRO A 48 -9.94 -12.52 6.95
N LYS A 49 -9.64 -12.84 5.69
CA LYS A 49 -9.47 -14.23 5.23
C LYS A 49 -8.19 -14.83 5.80
N PHE A 50 -7.12 -14.06 5.86
CA PHE A 50 -5.86 -14.45 6.47
C PHE A 50 -6.02 -14.70 7.98
N VAL A 51 -6.73 -13.81 8.68
CA VAL A 51 -7.03 -14.00 10.11
C VAL A 51 -7.87 -15.26 10.34
N ALA A 52 -8.87 -15.52 9.49
CA ALA A 52 -9.67 -16.75 9.57
C ALA A 52 -8.80 -18.00 9.38
N LYS A 53 -7.84 -17.96 8.44
CA LYS A 53 -6.89 -19.07 8.21
C LYS A 53 -6.02 -19.35 9.43
N ILE A 54 -5.50 -18.30 10.09
CA ILE A 54 -4.72 -18.45 11.34
C ILE A 54 -5.57 -19.06 12.45
N LYS A 55 -6.80 -18.55 12.65
CA LYS A 55 -7.71 -19.06 13.69
C LYS A 55 -8.02 -20.54 13.46
N LYS A 56 -8.30 -20.92 12.21
CA LYS A 56 -8.54 -22.31 11.83
C LYS A 56 -7.32 -23.19 12.13
N GLY A 57 -6.12 -22.75 11.72
CA GLY A 57 -4.88 -23.47 12.01
C GLY A 57 -4.64 -23.68 13.52
N LYS A 58 -4.86 -22.65 14.34
CA LYS A 58 -4.77 -22.78 15.81
C LYS A 58 -5.75 -23.81 16.37
N GLN A 59 -6.97 -23.85 15.83
CA GLN A 59 -7.99 -24.81 16.27
C GLN A 59 -7.69 -26.24 15.81
N ASP A 60 -7.18 -26.43 14.59
CA ASP A 60 -6.75 -27.73 14.09
C ASP A 60 -5.57 -28.29 14.90
N ILE A 61 -4.63 -27.45 15.32
CA ILE A 61 -3.54 -27.84 16.25
C ILE A 61 -4.12 -28.28 17.60
N LYS A 62 -5.06 -27.51 18.18
CA LYS A 62 -5.72 -27.86 19.45
C LYS A 62 -6.49 -29.18 19.35
N ASN A 63 -7.06 -29.48 18.20
CA ASN A 63 -7.79 -30.72 17.91
C ASN A 63 -6.87 -31.89 17.53
N GLY A 64 -5.54 -31.76 17.64
CA GLY A 64 -4.58 -32.84 17.39
C GLY A 64 -4.29 -33.12 15.92
N LYS A 65 -4.67 -32.23 14.99
CA LYS A 65 -4.40 -32.36 13.53
C LYS A 65 -3.09 -31.70 13.09
N GLY A 66 -2.26 -31.26 14.03
CA GLY A 66 -0.96 -30.65 13.72
C GLY A 66 0.02 -31.69 13.16
N VAL A 67 0.75 -31.33 12.10
CA VAL A 67 1.83 -32.15 11.54
C VAL A 67 3.16 -31.53 11.94
N ALA A 68 4.05 -32.31 12.56
CA ALA A 68 5.41 -31.89 12.84
C ALA A 68 6.26 -32.03 11.57
N ILE A 69 6.84 -30.92 11.12
CA ILE A 69 7.72 -30.88 9.94
C ILE A 69 9.13 -30.61 10.46
N LYS A 70 10.09 -31.47 10.12
CA LYS A 70 11.52 -31.20 10.38
C LYS A 70 12.02 -30.29 9.26
N LEU A 71 12.78 -29.26 9.61
CA LEU A 71 13.52 -28.49 8.62
C LEU A 71 14.68 -29.38 8.15
N GLU A 72 14.78 -29.62 6.85
CA GLU A 72 15.97 -30.24 6.26
C GLU A 72 17.14 -29.25 6.39
N ASP A 73 18.31 -29.75 6.82
CA ASP A 73 19.57 -28.99 6.99
C ASP A 73 20.03 -28.31 5.69
#